data_AF-A0A6J5H3N3-F1
#
_entry.id   AF-A0A6J5H3N3-F1
#
_cell.length_a   1.000
_cell.length_b   1.000
_cell.length_c   1.000
_cell.angle_alpha   90.00
_cell.angle_beta   90.00
_cell.angle_gamma   90.00
#
_symmetry.space_group_name_H-M   'P 1'
#
loop_
_entity.id
_entity.type
_entity.pdbx_description
1 polymer ?
#
loop_
_entity_poly.entity_id
_entity_poly.type
_entity_poly.pdbx_seq_one_letter_code
_entity_poly.pdbx_strand_id
1 'polypeptide(L)'
;MQFDCAPNVRQMQERLLAFFDEYIYPSESRYLEEIRTNRQAGNPWVPTRAIEESKPLARKAGLWNLFLPRSPRAAESLSNLEYAPMCEIMGRVPWSPEVFNCSAPDTGNMETLERYASEAQKDK
;
A
#
# COMPACT_ATOMS: atom_id res chain seq x y z
N MET A 1 8.52 -25.85 16.02
CA MET A 1 8.60 -24.49 15.44
C MET A 1 7.28 -23.80 15.73
N GLN A 2 7.30 -22.51 16.09
CA GLN A 2 6.10 -21.68 16.23
C GLN A 2 5.82 -21.02 14.88
N PHE A 3 4.63 -21.26 14.32
CA PHE A 3 4.19 -20.69 13.04
C PHE A 3 3.00 -19.73 13.21
N ASP A 4 2.52 -19.55 14.43
CA ASP A 4 1.37 -18.71 14.72
C ASP A 4 1.70 -17.24 14.51
N CYS A 5 0.81 -16.54 13.79
CA CYS A 5 0.91 -15.09 13.64
C CYS A 5 0.65 -14.40 14.99
N ALA A 6 1.48 -13.43 15.32
CA ALA A 6 1.28 -12.58 16.49
C ALA A 6 -0.09 -11.87 16.41
N PRO A 7 -0.76 -11.57 17.54
CA PRO A 7 -2.11 -11.01 17.54
C PRO A 7 -2.25 -9.70 16.74
N ASN A 8 -1.23 -8.84 16.77
CA ASN A 8 -1.14 -7.61 15.98
C ASN A 8 -1.17 -7.89 14.46
N VAL A 9 -0.47 -8.94 14.00
CA VAL A 9 -0.45 -9.33 12.59
C VAL A 9 -1.84 -9.77 12.15
N ARG A 10 -2.52 -10.60 12.94
CA ARG A 10 -3.88 -11.05 12.64
C ARG A 10 -4.87 -9.90 12.53
N GLN A 11 -4.82 -8.96 13.48
CA GLN A 11 -5.66 -7.76 13.42
C GLN A 11 -5.39 -6.91 12.18
N MET A 12 -4.12 -6.82 11.74
CA MET A 12 -3.79 -6.12 10.49
C MET A 12 -4.31 -6.86 9.26
N GLN A 13 -4.20 -8.19 9.22
CA GLN A 13 -4.80 -9.01 8.15
C GLN A 13 -6.31 -8.77 8.07
N GLU A 14 -7.02 -8.78 9.20
CA GLU A 14 -8.46 -8.55 9.25
C GLU A 14 -8.84 -7.17 8.73
N ARG A 15 -8.13 -6.12 9.16
CA ARG A 15 -8.34 -4.74 8.65
C ARG A 15 -8.10 -4.65 7.15
N LEU A 16 -7.03 -5.26 6.66
CA LEU A 16 -6.67 -5.24 5.24
C LEU A 16 -7.70 -6.02 4.41
N LEU A 17 -8.12 -7.21 4.86
CA LEU A 17 -9.15 -8.00 4.20
C LEU A 17 -10.49 -7.27 4.15
N ALA A 18 -10.91 -6.67 5.27
CA ALA A 18 -12.13 -5.85 5.30
C ALA A 18 -12.04 -4.67 4.33
N PHE A 19 -10.88 -4.01 4.25
CA PHE A 19 -10.64 -2.93 3.28
C PHE A 19 -10.72 -3.44 1.83
N PHE A 20 -10.24 -4.66 1.58
CA PHE A 20 -10.35 -5.28 0.27
C PHE A 20 -11.80 -5.53 -0.15
N ASP A 21 -12.59 -6.10 0.76
CA ASP A 21 -14.01 -6.39 0.53
C ASP A 21 -14.83 -5.11 0.32
N GLU A 22 -14.51 -4.04 1.05
CA GLU A 22 -15.27 -2.79 1.01
C GLU A 22 -14.86 -1.85 -0.13
N TYR A 23 -13.56 -1.77 -0.45
CA TYR A 23 -13.03 -0.74 -1.35
C TYR A 23 -12.29 -1.28 -2.57
N ILE A 24 -11.49 -2.34 -2.44
CA ILE A 24 -10.62 -2.80 -3.52
C ILE A 24 -11.40 -3.63 -4.54
N TYR A 25 -12.01 -4.74 -4.12
CA TYR A 25 -12.72 -5.65 -5.02
C TYR A 25 -13.88 -4.94 -5.75
N PRO A 26 -14.72 -4.10 -5.10
CA PRO A 26 -15.77 -3.38 -5.80
C PRO A 26 -15.23 -2.38 -6.85
N SER A 27 -14.01 -1.88 -6.67
CA SER A 27 -13.41 -0.87 -7.55
C SER A 27 -12.68 -1.45 -8.77
N GLU A 28 -12.50 -2.76 -8.89
CA GLU A 28 -11.74 -3.37 -9.99
C GLU A 28 -12.32 -3.04 -11.38
N SER A 29 -13.64 -3.14 -11.53
CA SER A 29 -14.31 -2.84 -12.80
C SER A 29 -14.14 -1.37 -13.19
N ARG A 30 -14.27 -0.47 -12.21
CA ARG A 30 -14.06 0.98 -12.38
C ARG A 30 -12.62 1.29 -12.76
N TYR A 31 -11.64 0.68 -12.09
CA TYR A 31 -10.22 0.85 -12.39
C TYR A 31 -9.88 0.46 -13.83
N LEU A 32 -10.38 -0.71 -14.28
CA LEU A 32 -10.16 -1.18 -15.65
C LEU A 32 -10.79 -0.25 -16.70
N GLU A 33 -11.99 0.26 -16.40
CA GLU A 33 -12.67 1.22 -17.27
C GLU A 33 -11.89 2.54 -17.38
N GLU A 34 -11.45 3.08 -16.26
CA GLU A 34 -10.66 4.33 -16.23
C GLU A 34 -9.35 4.16 -17.03
N ILE A 35 -8.65 3.03 -16.89
CA ILE A 35 -7.47 2.74 -17.71
C ILE A 35 -7.81 2.66 -19.20
N ARG A 36 -8.93 2.01 -19.56
CA ARG A 36 -9.38 1.92 -20.95
C ARG A 36 -9.67 3.29 -21.52
N THR A 37 -10.40 4.13 -20.79
CA THR A 37 -10.69 5.52 -21.18
C THR A 37 -9.40 6.33 -21.35
N ASN A 38 -8.47 6.25 -20.41
CA ASN A 38 -7.19 6.94 -20.45
C ASN A 38 -6.35 6.55 -21.68
N ARG A 39 -6.31 5.25 -22.01
CA ARG A 39 -5.67 4.74 -23.23
C ARG A 39 -6.33 5.29 -24.50
N GLN A 40 -7.66 5.30 -24.57
CA GLN A 40 -8.40 5.84 -25.72
C GLN A 40 -8.19 7.34 -25.89
N ALA A 41 -8.06 8.07 -24.78
CA ALA A 41 -7.74 9.49 -24.78
C ALA A 41 -6.26 9.80 -25.13
N GLY A 42 -5.42 8.77 -25.33
CA GLY A 42 -4.03 8.91 -25.75
C GLY A 42 -3.02 9.10 -24.61
N ASN A 43 -3.46 9.07 -23.34
CA ASN A 43 -2.55 9.13 -22.19
C ASN A 43 -2.90 8.05 -21.15
N PRO A 44 -2.23 6.89 -21.17
CA PRO A 44 -2.51 5.81 -20.22
C PRO A 44 -2.00 6.07 -18.80
N TRP A 45 -1.18 7.11 -18.58
CA TRP A 45 -0.48 7.36 -17.32
C TRP A 45 -1.23 8.31 -16.39
N VAL A 46 -2.50 8.59 -16.67
CA VAL A 46 -3.35 9.39 -15.80
C VAL A 46 -3.70 8.57 -14.55
N PRO A 47 -3.45 9.08 -13.32
CA PRO A 47 -3.84 8.40 -12.09
C PRO A 47 -5.33 8.08 -12.08
N THR A 48 -5.66 6.84 -11.74
CA THR A 48 -7.06 6.40 -11.65
C THR A 48 -7.72 6.99 -10.40
N ARG A 49 -8.95 7.46 -10.54
CA ARG A 49 -9.73 7.96 -9.41
C ARG A 49 -10.05 6.86 -8.43
N ALA A 50 -10.22 5.62 -8.90
CA ALA A 50 -10.39 4.44 -8.04
C ALA A 50 -9.26 4.32 -7.00
N ILE A 51 -8.01 4.55 -7.40
CA ILE A 51 -6.86 4.53 -6.49
C ILE A 51 -6.82 5.81 -5.64
N GLU A 52 -6.90 6.98 -6.25
CA GLU A 52 -6.74 8.27 -5.55
C GLU A 52 -7.80 8.48 -4.46
N GLU A 53 -9.05 8.07 -4.71
CA GLU A 53 -10.13 8.16 -3.72
C GLU A 53 -9.95 7.14 -2.57
N SER A 54 -9.24 6.03 -2.81
CA SER A 54 -8.99 4.97 -1.81
C SER A 54 -7.82 5.28 -0.87
N LYS A 55 -6.79 5.99 -1.34
CA LYS A 55 -5.61 6.39 -0.53
C LYS A 55 -5.95 7.07 0.80
N PRO A 56 -6.80 8.12 0.86
CA PRO A 56 -7.14 8.76 2.14
C PRO A 56 -7.93 7.83 3.08
N LEU A 57 -8.73 6.91 2.53
CA LEU A 57 -9.46 5.91 3.31
C LEU A 57 -8.49 4.90 3.92
N ALA A 58 -7.53 4.40 3.15
CA ALA A 58 -6.47 3.51 3.64
C ALA A 58 -5.66 4.18 4.76
N ARG A 59 -5.28 5.45 4.58
CA ARG A 59 -4.57 6.22 5.62
C ARG A 59 -5.39 6.37 6.91
N LYS A 60 -6.68 6.68 6.80
CA LYS A 60 -7.59 6.77 7.97
C LYS A 60 -7.78 5.41 8.64
N ALA A 61 -7.81 4.34 7.85
CA ALA A 61 -7.89 2.98 8.32
C ALA A 61 -6.56 2.44 8.84
N GLY A 62 -5.50 3.26 8.90
CA GLY A 62 -4.16 2.88 9.35
C GLY A 62 -3.52 1.77 8.51
N LEU A 63 -3.70 1.82 7.18
CA LEU A 63 -3.13 0.88 6.24
C LEU A 63 -2.17 1.64 5.31
N TRP A 64 -1.16 2.28 5.89
CA TRP A 64 -0.28 3.21 5.17
C TRP A 64 1.18 3.05 5.58
N ASN A 65 2.09 2.98 4.60
CA ASN A 65 3.54 2.82 4.82
C ASN A 65 3.91 1.57 5.65
N LEU A 66 3.21 0.46 5.44
CA LEU A 66 3.39 -0.78 6.21
C LEU A 66 4.78 -1.44 5.99
N PHE A 67 5.49 -1.04 4.94
CA PHE A 67 6.73 -1.65 4.45
C PHE A 67 8.01 -1.16 5.14
N LEU A 68 7.98 -0.06 5.91
CA LEU A 68 9.18 0.62 6.38
C LEU A 68 9.55 0.18 7.82
N PRO A 69 10.42 -0.83 8.03
CA PRO A 69 10.69 -1.36 9.37
C PRO A 69 11.45 -0.35 10.24
N ARG A 70 11.00 -0.17 11.49
CA ARG A 70 11.74 0.54 12.56
C ARG A 70 12.12 2.00 12.26
N SER A 71 11.41 2.67 11.37
CA SER A 71 11.61 4.11 11.13
C SER A 71 10.74 4.94 12.08
N PRO A 72 11.27 6.00 12.72
CA PRO A 72 10.46 6.94 13.49
C PRO A 72 9.48 7.74 12.61
N ARG A 73 9.65 7.72 11.28
CA ARG A 73 8.80 8.40 10.30
C ARG A 73 7.64 7.53 9.81
N ALA A 74 7.59 6.24 10.17
CA ALA A 74 6.50 5.32 9.85
C ALA A 74 5.86 4.74 11.12
N ALA A 75 4.70 5.30 11.50
CA ALA A 75 4.00 4.94 12.74
C ALA A 75 3.55 3.47 12.82
N GLU A 76 3.33 2.83 11.67
CA GLU A 76 2.87 1.44 11.58
C GLU A 76 3.95 0.49 11.08
N SER A 77 5.22 0.76 11.44
CA SER A 77 6.33 -0.06 10.99
C SER A 77 6.19 -1.52 11.44
N LEU A 78 6.16 -2.44 10.47
CA LEU A 78 6.15 -3.87 10.71
C LEU A 78 7.56 -4.45 10.51
N SER A 79 7.90 -5.52 11.23
CA SER A 79 9.06 -6.33 10.85
C SER A 79 8.79 -7.08 9.54
N ASN A 80 9.84 -7.56 8.87
CA ASN A 80 9.68 -8.32 7.61
C ASN A 80 8.73 -9.53 7.76
N LEU A 81 8.78 -10.22 8.91
CA LEU A 81 7.93 -11.37 9.18
C LEU A 81 6.45 -10.97 9.33
N GLU A 82 6.19 -9.81 9.92
CA GLU A 82 4.84 -9.27 10.11
C GLU A 82 4.29 -8.65 8.83
N TYR A 83 5.17 -8.09 7.98
CA TYR A 83 4.81 -7.44 6.72
C TYR A 83 4.56 -8.44 5.58
N ALA A 84 5.29 -9.56 5.53
CA ALA A 84 5.14 -10.59 4.49
C ALA A 84 3.68 -11.03 4.23
N PRO A 85 2.85 -11.36 5.24
CA PRO A 85 1.45 -11.69 5.01
C PRO A 85 0.60 -10.51 4.53
N MET A 86 0.98 -9.26 4.82
CA MET A 86 0.32 -8.09 4.23
C MET A 86 0.59 -8.00 2.73
N CYS A 87 1.84 -8.24 2.32
CA CYS A 87 2.23 -8.29 0.90
C CYS A 87 1.44 -9.35 0.14
N GLU A 88 1.20 -10.51 0.74
CA GLU A 88 0.40 -11.57 0.12
C GLU A 88 -1.03 -11.09 -0.17
N ILE A 89 -1.68 -10.43 0.79
CA ILE A 89 -3.03 -9.89 0.62
C ILE A 89 -3.03 -8.76 -0.41
N MET A 90 -2.11 -7.80 -0.30
CA MET A 90 -1.95 -6.70 -1.27
C MET A 90 -1.62 -7.22 -2.68
N GLY A 91 -0.96 -8.36 -2.79
CA GLY A 91 -0.63 -9.00 -4.07
C GLY A 91 -1.83 -9.63 -4.79
N ARG A 92 -2.99 -9.77 -4.13
CA ARG A 92 -4.20 -10.36 -4.74
C ARG A 92 -4.77 -9.52 -5.88
N VAL A 93 -4.56 -8.20 -5.83
CA VAL A 93 -4.99 -7.24 -6.85
C VAL A 93 -3.78 -6.39 -7.26
N PRO A 94 -3.32 -6.44 -8.52
CA PRO A 94 -2.01 -5.90 -8.93
C PRO A 94 -1.77 -4.42 -8.63
N TRP A 95 -2.82 -3.61 -8.63
CA TRP A 95 -2.75 -2.16 -8.41
C TRP A 95 -2.98 -1.76 -6.95
N SER A 96 -3.45 -2.68 -6.10
CA SER A 96 -3.82 -2.36 -4.72
C SER A 96 -2.65 -1.93 -3.81
N PRO A 97 -1.37 -2.38 -4.00
CA PRO A 97 -0.27 -1.88 -3.17
C PRO A 97 -0.13 -0.35 -3.23
N GLU A 98 -0.52 0.28 -4.34
CA GLU A 98 -0.47 1.74 -4.49
C GLU A 98 -1.45 2.46 -3.54
N VAL A 99 -2.60 1.84 -3.25
CA VAL A 99 -3.60 2.38 -2.32
C VAL A 99 -3.04 2.50 -0.89
N PHE A 100 -2.13 1.60 -0.52
CA PHE A 100 -1.52 1.53 0.82
C PHE A 100 -0.14 2.20 0.88
N ASN A 101 0.28 2.89 -0.19
CA ASN A 101 1.62 3.44 -0.38
C ASN A 101 2.75 2.40 -0.23
N CYS A 102 2.49 1.19 -0.72
CA CYS A 102 3.34 0.01 -0.61
C CYS A 102 3.76 -0.55 -1.98
N SER A 103 3.63 0.22 -3.06
CA SER A 103 4.01 -0.18 -4.42
C SER A 103 5.50 0.02 -4.71
N ALA A 104 6.05 -0.84 -5.55
CA ALA A 104 7.31 -0.55 -6.25
C ALA A 104 7.05 0.49 -7.37
N PRO A 105 8.03 1.34 -7.71
CA PRO A 105 9.39 1.42 -7.17
C PRO A 105 9.51 2.26 -5.88
N ASP A 106 8.43 2.93 -5.46
CA ASP A 106 8.48 3.97 -4.43
C ASP A 106 8.91 3.46 -3.06
N THR A 107 8.50 2.25 -2.67
CA THR A 107 8.98 1.59 -1.44
C THR A 107 10.50 1.50 -1.38
N GLY A 108 11.15 1.02 -2.45
CA GLY A 108 12.61 0.95 -2.52
C GLY A 108 13.29 2.32 -2.52
N ASN A 109 12.69 3.30 -3.20
CA ASN A 109 13.17 4.68 -3.17
C ASN A 109 13.08 5.29 -1.76
N MET A 110 11.94 5.13 -1.09
CA MET A 110 11.71 5.60 0.27
C MET A 110 12.66 4.93 1.27
N GLU A 111 12.89 3.62 1.16
CA GLU A 111 13.89 2.92 1.97
C GLU A 111 15.30 3.44 1.75
N THR A 112 15.66 3.75 0.49
CA THR A 112 16.97 4.31 0.15
C THR A 112 17.17 5.69 0.78
N LEU A 113 16.16 6.56 0.67
CA LEU A 113 16.21 7.89 1.28
C LEU A 113 16.28 7.79 2.80
N GLU A 114 15.46 6.95 3.42
CA GLU A 114 15.43 6.79 4.88
C GLU A 114 16.80 6.33 5.42
N ARG A 115 17.47 5.41 4.72
CA ARG A 115 18.76 4.84 5.15
C ARG A 115 19.96 5.73 4.86
N TYR A 116 19.97 6.43 3.73
CA TYR A 116 21.21 7.02 3.18
C TYR A 116 21.15 8.53 2.94
N ALA A 117 19.96 9.14 2.92
CA ALA A 117 19.86 10.58 2.68
C ALA A 117 20.21 11.40 3.93
N SER A 118 20.63 12.64 3.72
CA SER A 118 20.72 13.65 4.79
C SER A 118 19.32 14.00 5.33
N GLU A 119 19.21 14.46 6.57
CA GLU A 119 17.91 14.89 7.12
C GLU A 119 17.29 16.01 6.28
N ALA A 120 18.11 16.93 5.73
CA ALA A 120 17.65 17.97 4.81
C ALA A 120 17.06 17.44 3.48
N GLN A 121 17.41 16.21 3.07
CA GLN A 121 16.80 15.54 1.93
C GLN A 121 15.55 14.73 2.33
N LYS A 122 15.48 14.22 3.58
CA LYS A 122 14.29 13.50 4.09
C LYS A 122 13.12 14.43 4.41
N ASP A 123 13.41 15.69 4.75
CA ASP A 123 12.39 16.69 5.10
C ASP A 123 11.86 17.47 3.87
N LYS A 124 12.44 17.25 2.67
CA LYS A 124 11.99 17.84 1.40
C LYS A 124 11.08 16.88 0.65
#